data_AF-A0A919VV71-F1
#
_entry.id   AF-A0A919VV71-F1
#
_cell.length_a   1.000
_cell.length_b   1.000
_cell.length_c   1.000
_cell.angle_alpha   90.00
_cell.angle_beta   90.00
_cell.angle_gamma   90.00
#
_symmetry.space_group_name_H-M   'P 1'
#
loop_
_entity.id
_entity.type
_entity.pdbx_description
1 polymer ?
#
loop_
_entity_poly.entity_id
_entity_poly.type
_entity_poly.pdbx_seq_one_letter_code
_entity_poly.pdbx_strand_id
1 'polypeptide(L)'
;MGNTVTLDCHGQDYGNHEVTVQSGAKGRPDFSSVWRRKFISCDLVLVDNSQVHIRPITAVEKAVDRLAGRDGDIGFFYEECAAVDPDDVFTQPGFKIGKENFANTTATLTLCPNHPYAAEWKSALRRGRQEDSLERAGRIFGSGTYRVGKDIKPGTYVARDVDGCYWERQTRNGDVIDNAFVMAASRVQVTIRSTDYGFHTQGCGTWRHA
;
A
#
# COMPACT_ATOMS: atom_id res chain seq x y z
N MET A 1 5.75 -37.12 1.93
CA MET A 1 6.81 -36.23 1.41
C MET A 1 6.38 -34.81 1.74
N GLY A 2 7.21 -34.01 2.41
CA GLY A 2 6.84 -32.64 2.76
C GLY A 2 6.76 -31.80 1.51
N ASN A 3 5.71 -30.99 1.37
CA ASN A 3 5.63 -30.04 0.26
C ASN A 3 6.69 -28.96 0.52
N THR A 4 7.62 -28.79 -0.41
CA THR A 4 8.65 -27.76 -0.34
C THR A 4 8.44 -26.78 -1.49
N VAL A 5 8.74 -25.52 -1.25
CA VAL A 5 8.74 -24.46 -2.26
C VAL A 5 10.19 -24.11 -2.57
N THR A 6 10.56 -24.18 -3.84
CA THR A 6 11.91 -23.84 -4.30
C THR A 6 11.87 -22.48 -4.99
N LEU A 7 12.79 -21.61 -4.57
CA LEU A 7 12.92 -20.24 -5.06
C LEU A 7 14.34 -20.06 -5.61
N ASP A 8 14.48 -19.37 -6.74
CA ASP A 8 15.76 -18.81 -7.18
C ASP A 8 15.85 -17.40 -6.62
N CYS A 9 16.81 -17.16 -5.74
CA CYS A 9 16.97 -15.89 -5.05
C CYS A 9 18.24 -15.16 -5.48
N HIS A 10 18.13 -13.85 -5.61
CA HIS A 10 19.23 -12.98 -6.02
C HIS A 10 19.69 -12.14 -4.83
N GLY A 11 21.00 -12.14 -4.59
CA GLY A 11 21.65 -11.26 -3.61
C GLY A 11 22.20 -9.99 -4.26
N GLN A 12 22.83 -9.13 -3.46
CA GLN A 12 23.59 -7.98 -3.97
C GLN A 12 24.85 -8.40 -4.77
N ASP A 13 25.24 -9.67 -4.69
CA ASP A 13 26.32 -10.27 -5.46
C ASP A 13 25.94 -10.61 -6.90
N TYR A 14 24.68 -10.34 -7.30
CA TYR A 14 24.10 -10.69 -8.61
C TYR A 14 24.15 -12.20 -8.93
N GLY A 15 24.40 -13.04 -7.92
CA GLY A 15 24.38 -14.49 -8.04
C GLY A 15 22.97 -15.05 -7.86
N ASN A 16 22.67 -16.11 -8.59
CA ASN A 16 21.46 -16.91 -8.41
C ASN A 16 21.71 -17.97 -7.35
N HIS A 17 20.75 -18.12 -6.45
CA HIS A 17 20.85 -19.03 -5.32
C HIS A 17 19.54 -19.76 -5.13
N GLU A 18 19.51 -21.03 -5.50
CA GLU A 18 18.37 -21.89 -5.22
C GLU A 18 18.24 -22.11 -3.71
N VAL A 19 17.06 -21.80 -3.17
CA VAL A 19 16.70 -22.06 -1.78
C VAL A 19 15.38 -22.78 -1.68
N THR A 20 15.28 -23.66 -0.69
CA THR A 20 14.08 -24.44 -0.44
C THR A 20 13.47 -24.02 0.90
N VAL A 21 12.22 -23.59 0.86
CA VAL A 21 11.39 -23.31 2.03
C VAL A 21 10.45 -24.49 2.26
N GLN A 22 10.41 -24.99 3.48
CA GLN A 22 9.40 -25.98 3.84
C GLN A 22 8.03 -25.31 3.78
N SER A 23 7.09 -25.89 3.03
CA SER A 23 5.74 -25.35 3.02
C SER A 23 5.09 -25.53 4.38
N GLY A 24 3.95 -24.87 4.56
CA GLY A 24 3.23 -24.88 5.84
C GLY A 24 2.72 -26.25 6.29
N ALA A 25 3.04 -27.38 5.67
CA ALA A 25 2.46 -28.70 6.00
C ALA A 25 2.50 -29.09 7.51
N LYS A 26 3.36 -28.46 8.32
CA LYS A 26 3.40 -28.56 9.80
C LYS A 26 3.07 -27.26 10.57
N GLY A 27 2.63 -26.21 9.90
CA GLY A 27 2.38 -24.88 10.48
C GLY A 27 2.55 -23.73 9.49
N ARG A 28 3.23 -22.66 9.91
CA ARG A 28 3.63 -21.56 9.03
C ARG A 28 4.94 -21.92 8.31
N PRO A 29 5.16 -21.48 7.06
CA PRO A 29 6.46 -21.64 6.42
C PRO A 29 7.55 -20.91 7.20
N ASP A 30 8.76 -21.47 7.23
CA ASP A 30 9.92 -20.91 7.92
C ASP A 30 10.95 -20.38 6.91
N PHE A 31 11.11 -19.06 6.90
CA PHE A 31 12.04 -18.33 6.04
C PHE A 31 13.31 -17.89 6.78
N SER A 32 13.48 -18.28 8.05
CA SER A 32 14.57 -17.77 8.90
C SER A 32 15.97 -18.04 8.34
N SER A 33 16.17 -19.15 7.62
CA SER A 33 17.41 -19.45 6.92
C SER A 33 17.65 -18.59 5.70
N VAL A 34 16.57 -18.26 4.97
CA VAL A 34 16.60 -17.41 3.78
C VAL A 34 16.95 -15.97 4.17
N TRP A 35 16.32 -15.43 5.22
CA TRP A 35 16.57 -14.07 5.69
C TRP A 35 18.01 -13.82 6.15
N ARG A 36 18.72 -14.85 6.66
CA ARG A 36 20.14 -14.73 7.02
C ARG A 36 21.03 -14.41 5.81
N ARG A 37 20.57 -14.74 4.60
CA ARG A 37 21.30 -14.51 3.35
C ARG A 37 21.03 -13.14 2.73
N LYS A 38 19.99 -12.42 3.18
CA LYS A 38 19.63 -11.07 2.73
C LYS A 38 19.50 -10.95 1.21
N PHE A 39 18.77 -11.89 0.61
CA PHE A 39 18.42 -11.78 -0.81
C PHE A 39 17.52 -10.58 -1.03
N ILE A 40 17.72 -9.89 -2.14
CA ILE A 40 16.95 -8.69 -2.50
C ILE A 40 15.68 -9.05 -3.26
N SER A 41 15.68 -10.16 -4.00
CA SER A 41 14.52 -10.71 -4.69
C SER A 41 14.60 -12.23 -4.75
N CYS A 42 13.45 -12.86 -4.95
CA CYS A 42 13.32 -14.30 -5.11
C CYS A 42 12.15 -14.60 -6.03
N ASP A 43 12.31 -15.56 -6.93
CA ASP A 43 11.28 -16.01 -7.87
C ASP A 43 11.09 -17.52 -7.74
N LEU A 44 9.89 -18.03 -8.00
CA LEU A 44 9.67 -19.47 -8.07
C LEU A 44 10.50 -20.12 -9.20
N VAL A 45 11.20 -21.20 -8.86
CA VAL A 45 11.92 -21.98 -9.87
C VAL A 45 10.91 -22.65 -10.82
N LEU A 46 11.14 -22.47 -12.13
CA LEU A 46 10.34 -23.12 -13.17
C LEU A 46 10.59 -24.64 -13.17
N VAL A 47 9.54 -25.43 -13.41
CA VAL A 47 9.65 -26.88 -13.64
C VAL A 47 9.28 -27.15 -15.10
N ASP A 48 10.18 -27.78 -15.85
CA ASP A 48 10.01 -28.03 -17.29
C ASP A 48 9.62 -26.77 -18.08
N ASN A 49 10.31 -25.65 -17.80
CA ASN A 49 10.04 -24.30 -18.34
C ASN A 49 8.61 -23.77 -18.09
N SER A 50 7.89 -24.34 -17.11
CA SER A 50 6.55 -23.92 -16.74
C SER A 50 6.54 -23.30 -15.35
N GLN A 51 5.74 -22.25 -15.18
CA GLN A 51 5.56 -21.61 -13.89
C GLN A 51 4.94 -22.59 -12.90
N VAL A 52 5.49 -22.63 -11.69
CA VAL A 52 4.97 -23.46 -10.61
C VAL A 52 3.86 -22.69 -9.89
N HIS A 53 2.70 -23.33 -9.74
CA HIS A 53 1.60 -22.78 -8.94
C HIS A 53 1.65 -23.34 -7.52
N ILE A 54 1.68 -22.47 -6.52
CA ILE A 54 1.69 -22.89 -5.12
C ILE A 54 0.27 -22.90 -4.59
N ARG A 55 -0.35 -24.08 -4.55
CA ARG A 55 -1.70 -24.25 -4.03
C ARG A 55 -1.73 -24.19 -2.50
N PRO A 56 -2.66 -23.43 -1.89
CA PRO A 56 -2.74 -23.32 -0.44
C PRO A 56 -3.22 -24.63 0.19
N ILE A 57 -2.37 -25.26 1.02
CA ILE A 57 -2.71 -26.53 1.68
C ILE A 57 -3.14 -26.32 3.12
N THR A 58 -2.55 -25.34 3.82
CA THR A 58 -2.73 -25.12 5.25
C THR A 58 -3.75 -24.03 5.56
N ALA A 59 -4.18 -23.96 6.83
CA ALA A 59 -5.10 -22.93 7.28
C ALA A 59 -4.54 -21.51 7.07
N VAL A 60 -3.23 -21.32 7.27
CA VAL A 60 -2.55 -20.03 7.07
C VAL A 60 -2.52 -19.69 5.59
N GLU A 61 -2.06 -20.60 4.73
CA GLU A 61 -2.01 -20.38 3.28
C GLU A 61 -3.39 -20.13 2.67
N LYS A 62 -4.42 -20.85 3.13
CA LYS A 62 -5.80 -20.60 2.71
C LYS A 62 -6.31 -19.23 3.18
N ALA A 63 -5.81 -18.71 4.30
CA ALA A 63 -6.15 -17.36 4.74
C ALA A 63 -5.46 -16.30 3.87
N VAL A 64 -4.21 -16.53 3.48
CA VAL A 64 -3.45 -15.70 2.54
C VAL A 64 -4.19 -15.59 1.21
N ASP A 65 -4.57 -16.73 0.63
CA ASP A 65 -5.34 -16.79 -0.62
C ASP A 65 -6.66 -16.00 -0.54
N ARG A 66 -7.44 -16.20 0.53
CA ARG A 66 -8.70 -15.45 0.74
C ARG A 66 -8.50 -13.94 0.93
N LEU A 67 -7.45 -13.53 1.62
CA LEU A 67 -7.18 -12.11 1.88
C LEU A 67 -6.79 -11.38 0.59
N ALA A 68 -6.04 -12.05 -0.28
CA ALA A 68 -5.51 -11.45 -1.50
C ALA A 68 -6.35 -11.72 -2.76
N GLY A 69 -7.26 -12.69 -2.73
CA GLY A 69 -8.10 -13.07 -3.88
C GLY A 69 -7.28 -13.64 -5.03
N ARG A 70 -6.40 -14.62 -4.78
CA ARG A 70 -5.49 -15.20 -5.79
C ARG A 70 -5.98 -16.49 -6.45
N ASP A 71 -7.25 -16.84 -6.26
CA ASP A 71 -7.89 -18.00 -6.88
C ASP A 71 -7.09 -19.31 -6.76
N GLY A 72 -6.40 -19.50 -5.63
CA GLY A 72 -5.70 -20.73 -5.30
C GLY A 72 -4.22 -20.80 -5.68
N ASP A 73 -3.58 -19.71 -6.07
CA ASP A 73 -2.12 -19.63 -6.23
C ASP A 73 -1.48 -18.55 -5.32
N ILE A 74 -0.68 -19.00 -4.36
CA ILE A 74 -0.03 -18.13 -3.37
C ILE A 74 1.48 -17.99 -3.59
N GLY A 75 1.99 -18.36 -4.77
CA GLY A 75 3.41 -18.30 -5.11
C GLY A 75 4.07 -16.95 -4.83
N PHE A 76 3.41 -15.88 -5.27
CA PHE A 76 3.81 -14.49 -5.00
C PHE A 76 4.12 -14.21 -3.53
N PHE A 77 3.38 -14.78 -2.58
CA PHE A 77 3.61 -14.53 -1.16
C PHE A 77 4.84 -15.25 -0.62
N TYR A 78 5.22 -16.37 -1.22
CA TYR A 78 6.48 -17.05 -0.89
C TYR A 78 7.68 -16.24 -1.39
N GLU A 79 7.58 -15.66 -2.58
CA GLU A 79 8.58 -14.76 -3.16
C GLU A 79 8.78 -13.52 -2.26
N GLU A 80 7.69 -12.81 -1.96
CA GLU A 80 7.69 -11.62 -1.09
C GLU A 80 8.19 -11.92 0.34
N CYS A 81 7.87 -13.10 0.88
CA CYS A 81 8.35 -13.49 2.20
C CYS A 81 9.84 -13.87 2.23
N ALA A 82 10.43 -14.25 1.10
CA ALA A 82 11.82 -14.65 1.01
C ALA A 82 12.77 -13.46 0.77
N ALA A 83 12.29 -12.44 0.06
CA ALA A 83 13.04 -11.24 -0.28
C ALA A 83 13.15 -10.23 0.88
N VAL A 84 14.33 -9.63 1.04
CA VAL A 84 14.63 -8.57 2.01
C VAL A 84 15.30 -7.43 1.25
N ASP A 85 14.52 -6.75 0.41
CA ASP A 85 14.99 -5.65 -0.44
C ASP A 85 15.34 -4.40 0.41
N PRO A 86 16.60 -3.94 0.46
CA PRO A 86 16.96 -2.70 1.15
C PRO A 86 16.25 -1.45 0.59
N ASP A 87 15.76 -1.50 -0.64
CA ASP A 87 15.11 -0.38 -1.32
C ASP A 87 13.57 -0.47 -1.29
N ASP A 88 13.00 -1.39 -0.48
CA ASP A 88 11.55 -1.54 -0.34
C ASP A 88 10.89 -0.24 0.14
N VAL A 89 10.12 0.36 -0.77
CA VAL A 89 9.42 1.63 -0.54
C VAL A 89 8.43 1.57 0.63
N PHE A 90 7.90 0.39 0.98
CA PHE A 90 6.97 0.22 2.10
C PHE A 90 7.67 0.37 3.46
N THR A 91 8.99 0.29 3.49
CA THR A 91 9.80 0.51 4.68
C THR A 91 10.10 1.97 4.94
N GLN A 92 9.90 2.84 3.95
CA GLN A 92 10.26 4.25 4.05
C GLN A 92 9.43 4.98 5.12
N PRO A 93 10.04 5.89 5.90
CA PRO A 93 9.33 6.69 6.89
C PRO A 93 8.15 7.44 6.28
N GLY A 94 6.98 7.34 6.92
CA GLY A 94 5.77 8.01 6.46
C GLY A 94 5.06 7.33 5.27
N PHE A 95 5.64 6.31 4.64
CA PHE A 95 5.02 5.62 3.51
C PHE A 95 3.66 5.04 3.87
N LYS A 96 2.70 5.16 2.96
CA LYS A 96 1.33 4.70 3.15
C LYS A 96 1.00 3.63 2.13
N ILE A 97 0.52 2.49 2.59
CA ILE A 97 0.07 1.45 1.67
C ILE A 97 -1.30 1.85 1.10
N GLY A 98 -1.36 1.99 -0.23
CA GLY A 98 -2.58 2.22 -0.98
C GLY A 98 -3.47 0.97 -1.05
N LYS A 99 -4.71 1.15 -1.55
CA LYS A 99 -5.74 0.09 -1.57
C LYS A 99 -5.29 -1.18 -2.30
N GLU A 100 -4.59 -1.02 -3.42
CA GLU A 100 -4.13 -2.12 -4.27
C GLU A 100 -3.15 -3.05 -3.52
N ASN A 101 -2.17 -2.49 -2.83
CA ASN A 101 -1.17 -3.26 -2.10
C ASN A 101 -1.64 -3.68 -0.69
N PHE A 102 -2.72 -3.11 -0.18
CA PHE A 102 -3.19 -3.35 1.18
C PHE A 102 -3.49 -4.82 1.48
N ALA A 103 -4.22 -5.47 0.58
CA ALA A 103 -4.57 -6.88 0.69
C ALA A 103 -3.32 -7.76 0.59
N ASN A 104 -2.47 -7.50 -0.40
CA ASN A 104 -1.23 -8.23 -0.63
C ASN A 104 -0.29 -8.14 0.58
N THR A 105 0.04 -6.95 1.08
CA THR A 105 0.94 -6.82 2.23
C THR A 105 0.35 -7.43 3.51
N THR A 106 -0.98 -7.35 3.69
CA THR A 106 -1.65 -8.02 4.82
C THR A 106 -1.55 -9.54 4.69
N ALA A 107 -1.69 -10.08 3.48
CA ALA A 107 -1.55 -11.50 3.19
C ALA A 107 -0.09 -11.96 3.33
N THR A 108 0.91 -11.20 2.87
CA THR A 108 2.35 -11.46 3.08
C THR A 108 2.65 -11.54 4.58
N LEU A 109 2.23 -10.56 5.38
CA LEU A 109 2.37 -10.59 6.85
C LEU A 109 1.60 -11.73 7.51
N THR A 110 0.53 -12.21 6.87
CA THR A 110 -0.21 -13.39 7.29
C THR A 110 0.57 -14.67 6.99
N LEU A 111 1.41 -14.72 5.95
CA LEU A 111 2.27 -15.87 5.68
C LEU A 111 3.53 -15.84 6.56
N CYS A 112 4.27 -14.73 6.56
CA CYS A 112 5.52 -14.52 7.29
C CYS A 112 5.44 -13.35 8.31
N PRO A 113 4.78 -13.53 9.47
CA PRO A 113 4.58 -12.45 10.45
C PRO A 113 5.87 -11.92 11.10
N ASN A 114 6.96 -12.69 10.99
CA ASN A 114 8.29 -12.41 11.53
C ASN A 114 9.28 -11.94 10.46
N HIS A 115 8.78 -11.53 9.28
CA HIS A 115 9.62 -10.94 8.23
C HIS A 115 10.51 -9.81 8.78
N PRO A 116 11.75 -9.63 8.31
CA PRO A 116 12.63 -8.55 8.77
C PRO A 116 11.99 -7.15 8.72
N TYR A 117 11.12 -6.89 7.74
CA TYR A 117 10.39 -5.62 7.60
C TYR A 117 8.95 -5.64 8.15
N ALA A 118 8.61 -6.64 8.95
CA ALA A 118 7.24 -6.80 9.41
C ALA A 118 6.74 -5.60 10.25
N ALA A 119 7.62 -4.93 10.99
CA ALA A 119 7.25 -3.78 11.81
C ALA A 119 6.90 -2.56 10.93
N GLU A 120 7.72 -2.31 9.92
CA GLU A 120 7.60 -1.23 8.96
C GLU A 120 6.34 -1.42 8.10
N TRP A 121 6.13 -2.61 7.55
CA TRP A 121 4.92 -2.96 6.81
C TRP A 121 3.65 -2.80 7.65
N LYS A 122 3.66 -3.26 8.92
CA LYS A 122 2.53 -3.04 9.85
C LYS A 122 2.29 -1.55 10.08
N SER A 123 3.35 -0.75 10.18
CA SER A 123 3.27 0.70 10.32
C SER A 123 2.68 1.38 9.07
N ALA A 124 3.11 0.96 7.88
CA ALA A 124 2.59 1.45 6.61
C ALA A 124 1.13 1.07 6.38
N LEU A 125 0.72 -0.15 6.74
CA LEU A 125 -0.69 -0.59 6.73
C LEU A 125 -1.55 0.24 7.69
N ARG A 126 -1.04 0.56 8.89
CA ARG A 126 -1.75 1.43 9.83
C ARG A 126 -1.98 2.83 9.27
N ARG A 127 -0.95 3.43 8.64
CA ARG A 127 -1.06 4.72 7.97
C ARG A 127 -2.06 4.67 6.80
N GLY A 128 -2.00 3.62 5.99
CA GLY A 128 -2.96 3.37 4.91
C GLY A 128 -4.41 3.34 5.40
N ARG A 129 -4.70 2.55 6.45
CA ARG A 129 -6.05 2.51 7.06
C ARG A 129 -6.50 3.86 7.60
N GLN A 130 -5.59 4.60 8.22
CA GLN A 130 -5.91 5.92 8.76
C GLN A 130 -6.27 6.90 7.64
N GLU A 131 -5.51 6.93 6.55
CA GLU A 131 -5.85 7.76 5.40
C GLU A 131 -7.19 7.39 4.79
N ASP A 132 -7.40 6.12 4.50
CA ASP A 132 -8.63 5.61 3.92
C ASP A 132 -9.86 5.91 4.82
N SER A 133 -9.67 5.88 6.14
CA SER A 133 -10.69 6.34 7.09
C SER A 133 -10.96 7.85 7.01
N LEU A 134 -9.93 8.67 6.82
CA LEU A 134 -10.08 10.12 6.71
C LEU A 134 -10.72 10.51 5.36
N GLU A 135 -10.39 9.81 4.29
CA GLU A 135 -10.96 10.02 2.96
C GLU A 135 -12.46 9.71 2.99
N ARG A 136 -12.85 8.55 3.52
CA ARG A 136 -14.26 8.20 3.73
C ARG A 136 -15.00 9.18 4.64
N ALA A 137 -14.32 9.78 5.60
CA ALA A 137 -14.89 10.80 6.47
C ALA A 137 -15.01 12.18 5.79
N GLY A 138 -14.52 12.34 4.56
CA GLY A 138 -14.48 13.61 3.84
C GLY A 138 -13.51 14.62 4.45
N ARG A 139 -12.44 14.14 5.09
CA ARG A 139 -11.43 14.95 5.81
C ARG A 139 -10.06 14.99 5.14
N ILE A 140 -9.86 14.15 4.12
CA ILE A 140 -8.78 14.30 3.15
C ILE A 140 -9.36 14.06 1.76
N PHE A 141 -8.84 14.76 0.76
CA PHE A 141 -9.26 14.61 -0.63
C PHE A 141 -8.22 15.20 -1.58
N GLY A 142 -8.26 14.79 -2.83
CA GLY A 142 -7.38 15.26 -3.89
C GLY A 142 -8.08 16.23 -4.85
N SER A 143 -7.63 16.24 -6.10
CA SER A 143 -8.29 16.98 -7.19
C SER A 143 -9.71 16.47 -7.42
N GLY A 144 -10.64 17.38 -7.69
CA GLY A 144 -12.03 17.07 -7.97
C GLY A 144 -12.98 18.20 -7.61
N THR A 145 -14.27 17.95 -7.80
CA THR A 145 -15.35 18.83 -7.36
C THR A 145 -16.18 18.09 -6.32
N TYR A 146 -16.34 18.69 -5.14
CA TYR A 146 -16.93 18.05 -3.96
C TYR A 146 -18.10 18.87 -3.43
N ARG A 147 -19.21 18.20 -3.08
CA ARG A 147 -20.32 18.83 -2.38
C ARG A 147 -20.01 18.92 -0.89
N VAL A 148 -19.94 20.13 -0.37
CA VAL A 148 -19.63 20.39 1.04
C VAL A 148 -20.77 19.86 1.94
N GLY A 149 -20.40 19.21 3.04
CA GLY A 149 -21.31 18.53 3.95
C GLY A 149 -21.77 17.13 3.50
N LYS A 150 -21.54 16.77 2.23
CA LYS A 150 -21.84 15.43 1.68
C LYS A 150 -20.57 14.64 1.38
N ASP A 151 -19.74 15.16 0.47
CA ASP A 151 -18.54 14.45 -0.01
C ASP A 151 -17.33 14.83 0.85
N ILE A 152 -17.25 16.09 1.28
CA ILE A 152 -16.21 16.60 2.20
C ILE A 152 -16.85 17.36 3.37
N LYS A 153 -16.17 17.40 4.52
CA LYS A 153 -16.65 18.15 5.70
C LYS A 153 -16.22 19.62 5.63
N PRO A 154 -17.05 20.55 6.14
CA PRO A 154 -16.58 21.91 6.42
C PRO A 154 -15.39 21.88 7.37
N GLY A 155 -14.45 22.82 7.22
CA GLY A 155 -13.25 22.85 8.04
C GLY A 155 -12.12 23.64 7.41
N THR A 156 -10.99 23.71 8.12
CA THR A 156 -9.75 24.27 7.59
C THR A 156 -8.91 23.15 7.01
N TYR A 157 -8.50 23.31 5.76
CA TYR A 157 -7.71 22.33 5.02
C TYR A 157 -6.37 22.90 4.63
N VAL A 158 -5.37 22.03 4.58
CA VAL A 158 -4.00 22.36 4.20
C VAL A 158 -3.55 21.42 3.09
N ALA A 159 -3.00 22.01 2.03
CA ALA A 159 -2.18 21.35 1.03
C ALA A 159 -0.72 21.77 1.24
N ARG A 160 0.23 20.88 0.96
CA ARG A 160 1.67 21.11 1.14
C ARG A 160 2.41 20.84 -0.16
N ASP A 161 3.56 21.50 -0.31
CA ASP A 161 4.48 21.32 -1.44
C ASP A 161 3.74 21.37 -2.78
N VAL A 162 2.93 22.42 -2.95
CA VAL A 162 2.05 22.57 -4.12
C VAL A 162 2.79 23.22 -5.28
N ASP A 163 2.43 22.79 -6.49
CA ASP A 163 2.88 23.33 -7.77
C ASP A 163 1.68 23.34 -8.73
N GLY A 164 1.29 24.51 -9.23
CA GLY A 164 0.12 24.68 -10.10
C GLY A 164 -1.23 24.37 -9.42
N CYS A 165 -1.43 24.87 -8.20
CA CYS A 165 -2.62 24.59 -7.40
C CYS A 165 -3.76 25.59 -7.65
N TYR A 166 -4.85 25.13 -8.26
CA TYR A 166 -6.11 25.86 -8.32
C TYR A 166 -7.10 25.35 -7.27
N TRP A 167 -7.82 26.26 -6.63
CA TRP A 167 -8.98 25.91 -5.81
C TRP A 167 -10.04 27.01 -5.88
N GLU A 168 -11.29 26.62 -5.70
CA GLU A 168 -12.41 27.54 -5.56
C GLU A 168 -13.52 26.98 -4.64
N ARG A 169 -14.15 27.89 -3.91
CA ARG A 169 -15.38 27.67 -3.15
C ARG A 169 -16.55 28.13 -4.00
N GLN A 170 -17.63 27.36 -4.05
CA GLN A 170 -18.72 27.58 -5.00
C GLN A 170 -20.08 27.70 -4.31
N THR A 171 -20.97 28.52 -4.88
CA THR A 171 -22.39 28.56 -4.56
C THR A 171 -23.12 27.36 -5.15
N ARG A 172 -24.43 27.23 -4.86
CA ARG A 172 -25.27 26.15 -5.41
C ARG A 172 -25.39 26.18 -6.94
N ASN A 173 -25.24 27.35 -7.55
CA ASN A 173 -25.35 27.54 -8.99
C ASN A 173 -23.99 27.38 -9.69
N GLY A 174 -22.92 27.10 -8.94
CA GLY A 174 -21.55 27.01 -9.47
C GLY A 174 -20.82 28.35 -9.51
N ASP A 175 -21.40 29.44 -8.99
CA ASP A 175 -20.72 30.73 -8.93
C ASP A 175 -19.55 30.67 -7.93
N VAL A 176 -18.44 31.30 -8.28
CA VAL A 176 -17.26 31.38 -7.41
C VAL A 176 -17.51 32.33 -6.24
N ILE A 177 -17.35 31.81 -5.02
CA ILE A 177 -17.35 32.58 -3.78
C ILE A 177 -15.96 33.16 -3.52
N ASP A 178 -14.93 32.32 -3.71
CA ASP A 178 -13.53 32.62 -3.44
C ASP A 178 -12.67 31.61 -4.19
N ASN A 179 -11.53 32.04 -4.73
CA ASN A 179 -10.61 31.17 -5.46
C ASN A 179 -9.18 31.69 -5.41
N ALA A 180 -8.22 30.80 -5.69
CA ALA A 180 -6.85 31.20 -5.98
C ALA A 180 -6.17 30.21 -6.93
N PHE A 181 -5.22 30.74 -7.69
CA PHE A 181 -4.22 29.95 -8.39
C PHE A 181 -2.85 30.20 -7.75
N VAL A 182 -2.28 29.16 -7.15
CA VAL A 182 -0.99 29.20 -6.47
C VAL A 182 0.04 28.50 -7.35
N MET A 183 0.95 29.30 -7.92
CA MET A 183 2.02 28.80 -8.79
C MET A 183 2.89 27.77 -8.07
N ALA A 184 3.43 28.13 -6.91
CA ALA A 184 4.20 27.21 -6.06
C ALA A 184 4.18 27.71 -4.60
N ALA A 185 4.00 26.81 -3.64
CA ALA A 185 4.10 27.13 -2.22
C ALA A 185 4.34 25.87 -1.36
N SER A 186 5.10 26.01 -0.27
CA SER A 186 5.27 24.92 0.71
C SER A 186 3.98 24.61 1.48
N ARG A 187 3.04 25.56 1.52
CA ARG A 187 1.77 25.42 2.24
C ARG A 187 0.69 26.33 1.63
N VAL A 188 -0.48 25.75 1.36
CA VAL A 188 -1.73 26.49 1.07
C VAL A 188 -2.77 26.07 2.10
N GLN A 189 -3.52 27.04 2.62
CA GLN A 189 -4.58 26.80 3.60
C GLN A 189 -5.88 27.46 3.17
N VAL A 190 -6.98 26.72 3.26
CA VAL A 190 -8.32 27.20 2.91
C VAL A 190 -9.32 26.83 4.00
N THR A 191 -10.21 27.75 4.35
CA THR A 191 -11.35 27.46 5.22
C THR A 191 -12.60 27.24 4.36
N ILE A 192 -13.05 26.00 4.28
CA ILE A 192 -14.30 25.62 3.60
C ILE A 192 -15.43 25.76 4.62
N ARG A 193 -16.35 26.70 4.38
CA ARG A 193 -17.44 27.00 5.30
C ARG A 193 -18.58 26.02 5.13
N SER A 194 -19.36 25.82 6.18
CA SER A 194 -20.57 24.98 6.13
C SER A 194 -21.66 25.51 5.20
N THR A 195 -21.59 26.80 4.85
CA THR A 195 -22.51 27.47 3.91
C THR A 195 -22.09 27.33 2.45
N ASP A 196 -20.88 26.88 2.18
CA ASP A 196 -20.43 26.64 0.81
C ASP A 196 -21.20 25.45 0.24
N TYR A 197 -21.50 25.48 -1.05
CA TYR A 197 -22.17 24.35 -1.68
C TYR A 197 -21.16 23.37 -2.27
N GLY A 198 -20.17 23.91 -3.00
CA GLY A 198 -19.14 23.15 -3.69
C GLY A 198 -17.73 23.61 -3.32
N PHE A 199 -16.78 22.70 -3.46
CA PHE A 199 -15.36 23.00 -3.49
C PHE A 199 -14.75 22.30 -4.70
N HIS A 200 -14.11 23.06 -5.57
CA HIS A 200 -13.36 22.51 -6.70
C HIS A 200 -11.87 22.75 -6.49
N THR A 201 -11.05 21.77 -6.81
CA THR A 201 -9.60 21.88 -6.71
C THR A 201 -8.89 21.01 -7.74
N GLN A 202 -7.76 21.51 -8.23
CA GLN A 202 -6.92 20.81 -9.20
C GLN A 202 -5.45 21.17 -8.97
N GLY A 203 -4.55 20.20 -9.05
CA GLY A 203 -3.10 20.43 -8.96
C GLY A 203 -2.57 20.73 -7.55
N CYS A 204 -3.43 20.72 -6.51
CA CYS A 204 -3.02 21.02 -5.14
C CYS A 204 -2.45 19.82 -4.37
N GLY A 205 -2.37 18.64 -4.98
CA GLY A 205 -2.05 17.40 -4.28
C GLY A 205 -3.19 16.98 -3.34
N THR A 206 -2.85 16.60 -2.10
CA THR A 206 -3.85 16.17 -1.10
C THR A 206 -4.15 17.28 -0.11
N TRP A 207 -5.41 17.69 -0.03
CA TRP A 207 -5.93 18.50 1.06
C TRP A 207 -6.13 17.65 2.30
N ARG A 208 -5.65 18.12 3.44
CA ARG A 208 -5.88 17.49 4.74
C ARG A 208 -6.50 18.47 5.71
N HIS A 209 -7.54 18.01 6.40
CA HIS A 209 -8.12 18.77 7.50
C HIS A 209 -7.04 19.04 8.55
N ALA A 210 -6.83 20.32 8.87
CA ALA A 210 -5.86 20.79 9.86
C ALA A 210 -6.29 20.45 11.29
#